data_AF-A0A7X6SGE7-F1
#
_entry.id   AF-A0A7X6SGE7-F1
#
_cell.length_a   1.000
_cell.length_b   1.000
_cell.length_c   1.000
_cell.angle_alpha   90.00
_cell.angle_beta   90.00
_cell.angle_gamma   90.00
#
_symmetry.space_group_name_H-M   'P 1'
#
loop_
_entity.id
_entity.type
_entity.pdbx_description
1 polymer ?
#
loop_
_entity_poly.entity_id
_entity_poly.type
_entity_poly.pdbx_seq_one_letter_code
_entity_poly.pdbx_strand_id
1 'polypeptide(L)'
;MSRVLSLDAGQTRCRLAVPDCEVIETAPIITDHPVLPQLAARVRQGIAEFGAVDEVAIGSTGLPVDATAAELLKLLAGNGISGVWLAHDSITNYLASLGIRRGVMVAAGTGVVTLAVGARDLARVDGWGYLIGDAGSGYWIGRAGLDAVMRAFDGRGSATALTQIVVADFPDLPNLYLSLQNDQGRVARIASYARAITDLAVSDEICRQICLAAGRELATSALAGLKRAGLSRATAIPVGLNGRLFGAAIVRDSFCASVREWYPDAEFIDSHASSLTGVGLLPSVPADMPLARQIDSATLVQ
;
A
#
# COMPACT_ATOMS: atom_id res chain seq x y z
N MET A 1 17.86 -9.74 25.24
CA MET A 1 16.68 -9.21 24.52
C MET A 1 16.34 -10.22 23.45
N SER A 2 15.06 -10.51 23.24
CA SER A 2 14.60 -11.41 22.17
C SER A 2 15.00 -10.84 20.81
N ARG A 3 15.61 -11.65 19.96
CA ARG A 3 16.09 -11.24 18.63
C ARG A 3 14.98 -11.47 17.61
N VAL A 4 14.32 -10.38 17.20
CA VAL A 4 13.16 -10.42 16.30
C VAL A 4 13.58 -10.23 14.84
N LEU A 5 13.18 -11.16 13.97
CA LEU A 5 13.24 -11.00 12.52
C LEU A 5 11.99 -10.27 12.02
N SER A 6 12.16 -9.12 11.36
CA SER A 6 11.10 -8.41 10.67
C SER A 6 11.07 -8.81 9.20
N LEU A 7 9.89 -9.22 8.70
CA LEU A 7 9.65 -9.54 7.30
C LEU A 7 8.51 -8.68 6.74
N ASP A 8 8.81 -7.87 5.72
CA ASP A 8 7.84 -7.19 4.88
C ASP A 8 7.67 -7.99 3.58
N ALA A 9 6.52 -8.66 3.44
CA ALA A 9 6.25 -9.63 2.39
C ALA A 9 5.28 -9.06 1.34
N GLY A 10 5.84 -8.46 0.28
CA GLY A 10 5.11 -7.85 -0.83
C GLY A 10 5.09 -8.68 -2.12
N GLN A 11 4.28 -8.24 -3.09
CA GLN A 11 4.11 -8.92 -4.39
C GLN A 11 5.22 -8.62 -5.41
N THR A 12 6.02 -7.56 -5.18
CA THR A 12 7.18 -7.23 -6.04
C THR A 12 8.49 -7.77 -5.48
N ARG A 13 8.63 -7.73 -4.16
CA ARG A 13 9.78 -8.25 -3.40
C ARG A 13 9.39 -8.43 -1.95
N CYS A 14 10.14 -9.26 -1.23
CA CYS A 14 10.12 -9.29 0.23
C CYS A 14 11.39 -8.64 0.78
N ARG A 15 11.29 -8.00 1.94
CA ARG A 15 12.43 -7.41 2.66
C ARG A 15 12.52 -8.01 4.04
N LEU A 16 13.73 -8.35 4.49
CA LEU A 16 13.98 -8.89 5.82
C LEU A 16 15.04 -8.10 6.53
N ALA A 17 14.88 -7.94 7.85
CA ALA A 17 15.89 -7.36 8.70
C ALA A 17 15.79 -7.89 10.13
N VAL A 18 16.93 -7.91 10.80
CA VAL A 18 17.05 -8.03 12.26
C VAL A 18 17.59 -6.68 12.75
N PRO A 19 17.27 -6.22 13.98
CA PRO A 19 17.87 -5.00 14.54
C PRO A 19 19.40 -4.98 14.36
N ASP A 20 19.91 -3.80 13.97
CA ASP A 20 21.34 -3.53 13.73
C ASP A 20 21.98 -4.32 12.57
N CYS A 21 21.20 -5.01 11.74
CA CYS A 21 21.66 -5.71 10.54
C CYS A 21 21.21 -4.99 9.25
N GLU A 22 21.94 -5.21 8.15
CA GLU A 22 21.52 -4.72 6.84
C GLU A 22 20.23 -5.42 6.36
N VAL A 23 19.41 -4.67 5.63
CA VAL A 23 18.20 -5.20 5.01
C VAL A 23 18.58 -6.08 3.83
N ILE A 24 18.01 -7.29 3.76
CA ILE A 24 18.13 -8.15 2.58
C ILE A 24 16.81 -8.19 1.81
N GLU A 25 16.91 -8.34 0.49
CA GLU A 25 15.75 -8.56 -0.39
C GLU A 25 15.66 -10.03 -0.80
N THR A 26 14.44 -10.56 -0.84
CA THR A 26 14.16 -11.91 -1.34
C THR A 26 13.00 -11.86 -2.33
N ALA A 27 12.75 -12.99 -3.00
CA ALA A 27 11.68 -13.10 -3.99
C ALA A 27 10.30 -12.71 -3.39
N PRO A 28 9.37 -12.19 -4.22
CA PRO A 28 8.05 -11.78 -3.77
C PRO A 28 7.18 -12.93 -3.26
N ILE A 29 6.06 -12.56 -2.64
CA ILE A 29 4.92 -13.45 -2.41
C ILE A 29 4.07 -13.50 -3.68
N ILE A 30 3.72 -14.72 -4.09
CA ILE A 30 2.79 -14.98 -5.18
C ILE A 30 1.43 -15.32 -4.56
N THR A 31 0.46 -14.42 -4.72
CA THR A 31 -0.81 -14.44 -3.98
C THR A 31 -1.84 -15.44 -4.50
N ASP A 32 -1.61 -16.04 -5.68
CA ASP A 32 -2.39 -17.15 -6.23
C ASP A 32 -1.89 -18.54 -5.74
N HIS A 33 -0.86 -18.56 -4.90
CA HIS A 33 -0.34 -19.75 -4.22
C HIS A 33 -0.52 -19.63 -2.70
N PRO A 34 -0.46 -20.74 -1.93
CA PRO A 34 -0.51 -20.69 -0.48
C PRO A 34 0.57 -19.76 0.11
N VAL A 35 0.16 -18.76 0.89
CA VAL A 35 1.05 -17.69 1.38
C VAL A 35 1.91 -18.14 2.57
N LEU A 36 1.34 -18.85 3.55
CA LEU A 36 2.09 -19.25 4.76
C LEU A 36 3.36 -20.07 4.48
N PRO A 37 3.37 -21.07 3.57
CA PRO A 37 4.61 -21.77 3.21
C PRO A 37 5.67 -20.87 2.58
N GLN A 38 5.26 -19.88 1.78
CA GLN A 38 6.18 -18.89 1.21
C GLN A 38 6.79 -18.01 2.30
N LEU A 39 5.99 -17.54 3.26
CA LEU A 39 6.47 -16.78 4.42
C LEU A 39 7.47 -17.60 5.25
N ALA A 40 7.15 -18.85 5.57
CA ALA A 40 8.06 -19.74 6.29
C ALA A 40 9.41 -19.92 5.53
N ALA A 41 9.37 -20.04 4.21
CA ALA A 41 10.57 -20.11 3.40
C ALA A 41 11.41 -18.81 3.47
N ARG A 42 10.77 -17.63 3.44
CA ARG A 42 11.48 -16.35 3.61
C ARG A 42 12.10 -16.22 5.00
N VAL A 43 11.39 -16.64 6.04
CA VAL A 43 11.92 -16.65 7.42
C VAL A 43 13.16 -17.53 7.52
N ARG A 44 13.14 -18.75 6.93
CA ARG A 44 14.31 -19.63 6.93
C ARG A 44 15.50 -19.04 6.16
N GLN A 45 15.25 -18.30 5.08
CA GLN A 45 16.31 -17.52 4.40
C GLN A 45 16.89 -16.44 5.32
N GLY A 46 16.03 -15.71 6.05
CA GLY A 46 16.48 -14.75 7.07
C GLY A 46 17.32 -15.39 8.18
N ILE A 47 16.94 -16.58 8.67
CA ILE A 47 17.73 -17.33 9.66
C ILE A 47 19.09 -17.74 9.10
N ALA A 48 19.14 -18.20 7.85
CA ALA A 48 20.39 -18.59 7.20
C ALA A 48 21.36 -17.40 7.05
N GLU A 49 20.82 -16.20 6.78
CA GLU A 49 21.61 -14.98 6.62
C GLU A 49 22.04 -14.36 7.96
N PHE A 50 21.09 -14.17 8.89
CA PHE A 50 21.31 -13.41 10.12
C PHE A 50 21.69 -14.28 11.32
N GLY A 51 21.62 -15.61 11.19
CA GLY A 51 21.81 -16.56 12.28
C GLY A 51 20.55 -16.75 13.13
N ALA A 52 20.74 -17.29 14.35
CA ALA A 52 19.62 -17.59 15.26
C ALA A 52 18.81 -16.33 15.60
N VAL A 53 17.49 -16.46 15.53
CA VAL A 53 16.47 -15.46 15.92
C VAL A 53 15.42 -16.17 16.78
N ASP A 54 14.86 -15.46 17.74
CA ASP A 54 13.94 -16.03 18.73
C ASP A 54 12.47 -15.88 18.31
N GLU A 55 12.20 -14.84 17.50
CA GLU A 55 10.87 -14.32 17.23
C GLU A 55 10.78 -13.76 15.81
N VAL A 56 9.57 -13.74 15.24
CA VAL A 56 9.35 -13.21 13.89
C VAL A 56 8.12 -12.32 13.85
N ALA A 57 8.28 -11.10 13.33
CA ALA A 57 7.18 -10.20 13.01
C ALA A 57 7.03 -10.11 11.48
N ILE A 58 5.80 -10.20 10.98
CA ILE A 58 5.52 -10.30 9.55
C ILE A 58 4.35 -9.39 9.17
N GLY A 59 4.60 -8.47 8.24
CA GLY A 59 3.57 -7.81 7.45
C GLY A 59 3.49 -8.47 6.09
N SER A 60 2.33 -9.01 5.70
CA SER A 60 2.19 -9.68 4.41
C SER A 60 0.98 -9.18 3.62
N THR A 61 1.20 -9.00 2.32
CA THR A 61 0.13 -8.90 1.33
C THR A 61 -0.54 -10.26 1.13
N GLY A 62 -1.79 -10.26 0.65
CA GLY A 62 -2.48 -11.48 0.22
C GLY A 62 -2.74 -12.52 1.32
N LEU A 63 -2.68 -12.15 2.60
CA LEU A 63 -3.00 -13.08 3.69
C LEU A 63 -4.44 -13.57 3.59
N PRO A 64 -4.66 -14.90 3.57
CA PRO A 64 -6.00 -15.49 3.74
C PRO A 64 -6.63 -15.06 5.06
N VAL A 65 -7.96 -14.99 5.11
CA VAL A 65 -8.72 -14.60 6.31
C VAL A 65 -8.51 -15.58 7.47
N ASP A 66 -8.25 -16.84 7.16
CA ASP A 66 -8.03 -17.94 8.10
C ASP A 66 -6.55 -18.19 8.42
N ALA A 67 -5.61 -17.45 7.82
CA ALA A 67 -4.19 -17.63 8.09
C ALA A 67 -3.82 -17.16 9.49
N THR A 68 -3.19 -18.04 10.28
CA THR A 68 -2.81 -17.74 11.66
C THR A 68 -1.30 -17.75 11.90
N ALA A 69 -0.85 -16.94 12.85
CA ALA A 69 0.48 -16.99 13.43
C ALA A 69 0.79 -18.36 14.04
N ALA A 70 -0.22 -19.07 14.58
CA ALA A 70 -0.05 -20.41 15.14
C ALA A 70 0.29 -21.47 14.08
N GLU A 71 -0.35 -21.42 12.91
CA GLU A 71 0.01 -22.28 11.78
C GLU A 71 1.40 -21.97 11.24
N LEU A 72 1.74 -20.68 11.13
CA LEU A 72 3.06 -20.29 10.70
C LEU A 72 4.14 -20.71 11.69
N LEU A 73 3.88 -20.60 13.00
CA LEU A 73 4.77 -21.09 14.05
C LEU A 73 4.99 -22.60 13.94
N LYS A 74 3.95 -23.39 13.64
CA LYS A 74 4.09 -24.83 13.36
C LYS A 74 4.96 -25.12 12.14
N LEU A 75 4.82 -24.33 11.05
CA LEU A 75 5.67 -24.46 9.87
C LEU A 75 7.14 -24.11 10.16
N LEU A 76 7.40 -23.32 11.21
CA LEU A 76 8.73 -22.93 11.68
C LEU A 76 9.24 -23.81 12.83
N ALA A 77 8.57 -24.94 13.12
CA ALA A 77 9.03 -25.89 14.13
C ALA A 77 10.45 -26.38 13.83
N GLY A 78 11.32 -26.38 14.84
CA GLY A 78 12.73 -26.75 14.71
C GLY A 78 13.65 -25.62 14.21
N ASN A 79 13.13 -24.43 13.91
CA ASN A 79 13.92 -23.27 13.51
C ASN A 79 14.33 -22.33 14.68
N GLY A 80 14.05 -22.71 15.93
CA GLY A 80 14.34 -21.88 17.11
C GLY A 80 13.36 -20.75 17.36
N ILE A 81 12.31 -20.63 16.54
CA ILE A 81 11.28 -19.59 16.69
C ILE A 81 10.32 -19.96 17.83
N SER A 82 10.18 -19.04 18.78
CA SER A 82 9.32 -19.15 19.94
C SER A 82 8.11 -18.22 19.88
N GLY A 83 8.11 -17.22 18.99
CA GLY A 83 6.99 -16.28 18.81
C GLY A 83 6.83 -15.80 17.37
N VAL A 84 5.58 -15.63 16.93
CA VAL A 84 5.20 -15.09 15.63
C VAL A 84 4.15 -14.00 15.81
N TRP A 85 4.33 -12.86 15.15
CA TRP A 85 3.33 -11.81 14.95
C TRP A 85 3.04 -11.70 13.46
N LEU A 86 1.77 -11.81 13.08
CA LEU A 86 1.33 -11.82 11.70
C LEU A 86 0.24 -10.77 11.50
N ALA A 87 0.45 -9.87 10.53
CA ALA A 87 -0.53 -8.86 10.18
C ALA A 87 -0.56 -8.62 8.66
N HIS A 88 -1.67 -8.09 8.17
CA HIS A 88 -1.77 -7.60 6.80
C HIS A 88 -0.81 -6.41 6.59
N ASP A 89 -0.21 -6.29 5.40
CA ASP A 89 0.74 -5.21 5.07
C ASP A 89 0.18 -3.79 5.31
N SER A 90 -1.13 -3.58 5.21
CA SER A 90 -1.77 -2.30 5.53
C SER A 90 -1.57 -1.89 6.99
N ILE A 91 -1.52 -2.86 7.92
CA ILE A 91 -1.28 -2.62 9.35
C ILE A 91 0.16 -2.15 9.56
N THR A 92 1.12 -2.84 8.96
CA THR A 92 2.54 -2.47 9.09
C THR A 92 2.85 -1.16 8.37
N ASN A 93 2.24 -0.89 7.22
CA ASN A 93 2.34 0.41 6.57
C ASN A 93 1.74 1.55 7.41
N TYR A 94 0.64 1.29 8.14
CA TYR A 94 0.08 2.27 9.06
C TYR A 94 1.04 2.55 10.22
N LEU A 95 1.56 1.49 10.85
CA LEU A 95 2.52 1.60 11.95
C LEU A 95 3.81 2.30 11.52
N ALA A 96 4.30 2.02 10.31
CA ALA A 96 5.48 2.71 9.76
C ALA A 96 5.24 4.22 9.60
N SER A 97 4.02 4.62 9.22
CA SER A 97 3.70 6.02 8.95
C SER A 97 3.31 6.80 10.21
N LEU A 98 2.45 6.24 11.06
CA LEU A 98 1.83 6.94 12.19
C LEU A 98 2.22 6.37 13.55
N GLY A 99 2.92 5.23 13.60
CA GLY A 99 3.16 4.47 14.83
C GLY A 99 1.84 4.10 15.49
N ILE A 100 1.74 4.35 16.79
CA ILE A 100 0.52 4.12 17.59
C ILE A 100 -0.41 5.34 17.65
N ARG A 101 -0.12 6.41 16.89
CA ARG A 101 -1.01 7.58 16.85
C ARG A 101 -2.33 7.21 16.17
N ARG A 102 -3.42 7.83 16.62
CA ARG A 102 -4.73 7.75 15.95
C ARG A 102 -4.75 8.70 14.77
N GLY A 103 -5.31 8.28 13.65
CA GLY A 103 -5.28 9.05 12.42
C GLY A 103 -5.66 8.21 11.21
N VAL A 104 -5.20 8.63 10.04
CA VAL A 104 -5.42 7.90 8.79
C VAL A 104 -4.14 7.85 7.97
N MET A 105 -3.85 6.70 7.38
CA MET A 105 -2.78 6.50 6.42
C MET A 105 -3.39 6.15 5.07
N VAL A 106 -2.90 6.79 4.01
CA VAL A 106 -3.20 6.45 2.62
C VAL A 106 -1.91 5.98 1.96
N ALA A 107 -1.90 4.73 1.49
CA ALA A 107 -0.80 4.17 0.71
C ALA A 107 -1.21 4.11 -0.76
N ALA A 108 -0.67 5.02 -1.59
CA ALA A 108 -1.01 5.16 -3.00
C ALA A 108 0.20 4.88 -3.92
N GLY A 109 0.08 3.82 -4.72
CA GLY A 109 1.07 3.38 -5.70
C GLY A 109 0.35 2.88 -6.96
N THR A 110 0.65 1.66 -7.41
CA THR A 110 -0.12 1.01 -8.49
C THR A 110 -1.60 0.89 -8.13
N GLY A 111 -1.91 0.45 -6.90
CA GLY A 111 -3.23 0.49 -6.28
C GLY A 111 -3.26 1.48 -5.10
N VAL A 112 -4.32 1.46 -4.28
CA VAL A 112 -4.37 2.23 -3.03
C VAL A 112 -4.96 1.42 -1.89
N VAL A 113 -4.49 1.65 -0.67
CA VAL A 113 -5.21 1.25 0.55
C VAL A 113 -5.24 2.42 1.52
N THR A 114 -6.41 2.64 2.13
CA THR A 114 -6.57 3.61 3.22
C THR A 114 -6.89 2.88 4.52
N LEU A 115 -6.15 3.19 5.59
CA LEU A 115 -6.41 2.66 6.92
C LEU A 115 -6.52 3.80 7.93
N ALA A 116 -7.67 3.90 8.59
CA ALA A 116 -7.90 4.84 9.69
C ALA A 116 -8.04 4.10 11.02
N VAL A 117 -7.44 4.64 12.07
CA VAL A 117 -7.45 4.06 13.42
C VAL A 117 -7.86 5.12 14.43
N GLY A 118 -8.99 4.88 15.10
CA GLY A 118 -9.50 5.73 16.16
C GLY A 118 -9.26 5.14 17.54
N ALA A 119 -10.07 5.59 18.50
CA ALA A 119 -9.96 5.12 19.89
C ALA A 119 -10.48 3.69 20.08
N ARG A 120 -11.53 3.32 19.36
CA ARG A 120 -12.22 2.03 19.51
C ARG A 120 -12.39 1.29 18.19
N ASP A 121 -12.32 2.00 17.08
CA ASP A 121 -12.64 1.48 15.75
C ASP A 121 -11.45 1.62 14.80
N LEU A 122 -11.38 0.71 13.85
CA LEU A 122 -10.45 0.73 12.74
C LEU A 122 -11.25 0.58 11.46
N ALA A 123 -10.89 1.34 10.44
CA ALA A 123 -11.56 1.31 9.15
C ALA A 123 -10.54 1.19 8.03
N ARG A 124 -10.60 0.06 7.31
CA ARG A 124 -10.01 -0.07 5.98
C ARG A 124 -11.01 0.46 4.94
N VAL A 125 -10.54 1.33 4.07
CA VAL A 125 -11.31 1.93 2.98
C VAL A 125 -10.53 1.77 1.68
N ASP A 126 -11.25 1.36 0.64
CA ASP A 126 -10.70 0.99 -0.65
C ASP A 126 -9.61 -0.11 -0.54
N GLY A 127 -8.84 -0.32 -1.60
CA GLY A 127 -7.94 -1.45 -1.74
C GLY A 127 -8.69 -2.73 -2.08
N TRP A 128 -9.76 -2.60 -2.86
CA TRP A 128 -10.54 -3.70 -3.45
C TRP A 128 -9.96 -4.19 -4.78
N GLY A 129 -8.84 -3.61 -5.20
CA GLY A 129 -8.15 -3.93 -6.45
C GLY A 129 -8.68 -3.14 -7.65
N TYR A 130 -7.90 -3.17 -8.72
CA TYR A 130 -8.03 -2.33 -9.91
C TYR A 130 -9.37 -2.42 -10.65
N LEU A 131 -10.17 -3.48 -10.44
CA LEU A 131 -11.45 -3.69 -11.12
C LEU A 131 -12.59 -2.87 -10.50
N ILE A 132 -12.65 -2.80 -9.17
CA ILE A 132 -13.80 -2.25 -8.42
C ILE A 132 -13.38 -1.32 -7.26
N GLY A 133 -12.14 -0.88 -7.28
CA GLY A 133 -11.57 0.04 -6.29
C GLY A 133 -10.30 0.67 -6.83
N ASP A 134 -9.33 0.85 -5.95
CA ASP A 134 -8.07 1.54 -6.21
C ASP A 134 -8.29 2.98 -6.75
N ALA A 135 -9.31 3.68 -6.25
CA ALA A 135 -9.68 5.01 -6.73
C ALA A 135 -8.57 6.03 -6.46
N GLY A 136 -8.17 6.76 -7.51
CA GLY A 136 -7.07 7.72 -7.44
C GLY A 136 -5.66 7.10 -7.38
N SER A 137 -5.52 5.78 -7.49
CA SER A 137 -4.22 5.11 -7.63
C SER A 137 -3.52 5.41 -8.96
N GLY A 138 -2.26 4.98 -9.10
CA GLY A 138 -1.53 5.03 -10.36
C GLY A 138 -2.22 4.26 -11.49
N TYR A 139 -2.81 3.09 -11.22
CA TYR A 139 -3.62 2.38 -12.22
C TYR A 139 -4.84 3.20 -12.63
N TRP A 140 -5.55 3.80 -11.66
CA TRP A 140 -6.72 4.63 -11.93
C TRP A 140 -6.35 5.83 -12.82
N ILE A 141 -5.25 6.52 -12.51
CA ILE A 141 -4.72 7.64 -13.31
C ILE A 141 -4.36 7.18 -14.71
N GLY A 142 -3.58 6.10 -14.83
CA GLY A 142 -3.18 5.54 -16.12
C GLY A 142 -4.36 5.15 -16.99
N ARG A 143 -5.36 4.46 -16.41
CA ARG A 143 -6.59 4.07 -17.11
C ARG A 143 -7.37 5.29 -17.60
N ALA A 144 -7.50 6.33 -16.77
CA ALA A 144 -8.16 7.57 -17.15
C ALA A 144 -7.44 8.30 -18.29
N GLY A 145 -6.10 8.28 -18.29
CA GLY A 145 -5.30 8.83 -19.39
C GLY A 145 -5.46 8.05 -20.69
N LEU A 146 -5.44 6.72 -20.64
CA LEU A 146 -5.68 5.89 -21.82
C LEU A 146 -7.11 6.06 -22.37
N ASP A 147 -8.12 6.17 -21.49
CA ASP A 147 -9.49 6.51 -21.91
C ASP A 147 -9.51 7.88 -22.62
N ALA A 148 -8.84 8.90 -22.08
CA ALA A 148 -8.75 10.21 -22.72
C ALA A 148 -8.09 10.15 -24.11
N VAL A 149 -7.02 9.38 -24.28
CA VAL A 149 -6.35 9.17 -25.58
C VAL A 149 -7.30 8.52 -26.57
N MET A 150 -8.01 7.46 -26.18
CA MET A 150 -8.97 6.79 -27.07
C MET A 150 -10.17 7.68 -27.41
N ARG A 151 -10.65 8.49 -26.46
CA ARG A 151 -11.69 9.48 -26.72
C ARG A 151 -11.24 10.54 -27.73
N ALA A 152 -9.99 11.01 -27.64
CA ALA A 152 -9.42 11.94 -28.61
C ALA A 152 -9.31 11.29 -30.00
N PHE A 153 -8.85 10.04 -30.07
CA PHE A 153 -8.78 9.26 -31.30
C PHE A 153 -10.14 9.10 -31.99
N ASP A 154 -11.21 8.82 -31.22
CA ASP A 154 -12.58 8.70 -31.73
C ASP A 154 -13.21 10.05 -32.13
N GLY A 155 -12.58 11.19 -31.83
CA GLY A 155 -13.18 12.52 -31.95
C GLY A 155 -14.25 12.83 -30.90
N ARG A 156 -14.32 12.04 -29.81
CA ARG A 156 -15.28 12.20 -28.68
C ARG A 156 -14.68 12.97 -27.48
N GLY A 157 -13.41 13.34 -27.56
CA GLY A 157 -12.68 14.06 -26.52
C GLY A 157 -11.69 15.05 -27.14
N SER A 158 -11.24 16.00 -26.32
CA SER A 158 -10.19 16.94 -26.71
C SER A 158 -8.85 16.23 -26.90
N ALA A 159 -8.01 16.75 -27.78
CA ALA A 159 -6.65 16.27 -27.95
C ALA A 159 -5.84 16.44 -26.65
N THR A 160 -4.94 15.49 -26.38
CA THR A 160 -4.01 15.50 -25.26
C THR A 160 -2.59 15.20 -25.76
N ALA A 161 -1.59 15.84 -25.17
CA ALA A 161 -0.19 15.55 -25.42
C ALA A 161 0.17 14.10 -25.06
N LEU A 162 -0.61 13.45 -24.19
CA LEU A 162 -0.45 12.04 -23.82
C LEU A 162 -0.57 11.11 -25.02
N THR A 163 -1.33 11.49 -26.06
CA THR A 163 -1.51 10.67 -27.27
C THR A 163 -0.17 10.35 -27.93
N GLN A 164 0.77 11.30 -27.99
CA GLN A 164 2.08 11.07 -28.59
C GLN A 164 2.91 10.06 -27.79
N ILE A 165 2.81 10.10 -26.46
CA ILE A 165 3.49 9.16 -25.56
C ILE A 165 2.91 7.76 -25.74
N VAL A 166 1.59 7.63 -25.78
CA VAL A 166 0.92 6.34 -25.98
C VAL A 166 1.21 5.78 -27.37
N VAL A 167 1.19 6.58 -28.42
CA VAL A 167 1.51 6.13 -29.79
C VAL A 167 2.99 5.71 -29.91
N ALA A 168 3.90 6.34 -29.18
CA ALA A 168 5.31 5.94 -29.17
C ALA A 168 5.54 4.56 -28.52
N ASP A 169 4.77 4.23 -27.48
CA ASP A 169 4.80 2.90 -26.83
C ASP A 169 3.93 1.87 -27.58
N PHE A 170 2.83 2.32 -28.19
CA PHE A 170 1.86 1.53 -28.93
C PHE A 170 1.45 2.21 -30.25
N PRO A 171 2.20 1.97 -31.34
CA PRO A 171 1.93 2.61 -32.63
C PRO A 171 0.55 2.27 -33.22
N ASP A 172 0.04 1.07 -32.95
CA ASP A 172 -1.26 0.60 -33.43
C ASP A 172 -2.37 0.94 -32.44
N LEU A 173 -2.69 2.23 -32.34
CA LEU A 173 -3.69 2.76 -31.42
C LEU A 173 -5.09 2.11 -31.57
N PRO A 174 -5.59 1.81 -32.78
CA PRO A 174 -6.86 1.06 -32.95
C PRO A 174 -6.89 -0.30 -32.25
N ASN A 175 -5.75 -0.98 -32.12
CA ASN A 175 -5.64 -2.29 -31.48
C ASN A 175 -5.03 -2.26 -30.05
N LEU A 176 -4.88 -1.08 -29.46
CA LEU A 176 -4.33 -0.90 -28.11
C LEU A 176 -5.06 -1.76 -27.07
N TYR A 177 -6.41 -1.82 -27.15
CA TYR A 177 -7.22 -2.56 -26.19
C TYR A 177 -6.93 -4.08 -26.19
N LEU A 178 -6.70 -4.68 -27.36
CA LEU A 178 -6.34 -6.10 -27.48
C LEU A 178 -4.95 -6.35 -26.89
N SER A 179 -4.01 -5.44 -27.14
CA SER A 179 -2.65 -5.52 -26.60
C SER A 179 -2.67 -5.49 -25.07
N LEU A 180 -3.42 -4.55 -24.48
CA LEU A 180 -3.56 -4.45 -23.02
C LEU A 180 -4.32 -5.63 -22.40
N GLN A 181 -5.30 -6.20 -23.10
CA GLN A 181 -6.03 -7.38 -22.64
C GLN A 181 -5.17 -8.66 -22.64
N ASN A 182 -4.18 -8.74 -23.51
CA ASN A 182 -3.28 -9.90 -23.58
C ASN A 182 -2.02 -9.73 -22.72
N ASP A 183 -1.77 -8.53 -22.19
CA ASP A 183 -0.61 -8.25 -21.34
C ASP A 183 -0.78 -8.87 -19.94
N GLN A 184 0.11 -9.80 -19.57
CA GLN A 184 0.11 -10.42 -18.23
C GLN A 184 0.44 -9.39 -17.13
N GLY A 185 1.19 -8.33 -17.46
CA GLY A 185 1.53 -7.21 -16.60
C GLY A 185 0.62 -5.99 -16.76
N ARG A 186 -0.56 -6.13 -17.39
CA ARG A 186 -1.46 -5.01 -17.75
C ARG A 186 -1.69 -3.99 -16.65
N VAL A 187 -1.80 -4.41 -15.39
CA VAL A 187 -2.06 -3.51 -14.26
C VAL A 187 -0.86 -2.58 -14.04
N ALA A 188 0.35 -3.15 -13.98
CA ALA A 188 1.57 -2.38 -13.85
C ALA A 188 1.84 -1.52 -15.10
N ARG A 189 1.57 -2.04 -16.29
CA ARG A 189 1.75 -1.31 -17.55
C ARG A 189 0.83 -0.10 -17.64
N ILE A 190 -0.46 -0.27 -17.35
CA ILE A 190 -1.41 0.85 -17.30
C ILE A 190 -1.00 1.86 -16.23
N ALA A 191 -0.66 1.39 -15.02
CA ALA A 191 -0.24 2.28 -13.94
C ALA A 191 1.04 3.08 -14.25
N SER A 192 1.94 2.58 -15.10
CA SER A 192 3.16 3.31 -15.47
C SER A 192 2.90 4.63 -16.20
N TYR A 193 1.76 4.78 -16.88
CA TYR A 193 1.36 6.04 -17.52
C TYR A 193 1.10 7.16 -16.51
N ALA A 194 0.86 6.84 -15.23
CA ALA A 194 0.65 7.84 -14.19
C ALA A 194 1.80 8.86 -14.13
N ARG A 195 3.05 8.44 -14.35
CA ARG A 195 4.20 9.35 -14.38
C ARG A 195 4.08 10.37 -15.52
N ALA A 196 3.87 9.90 -16.74
CA ALA A 196 3.71 10.77 -17.90
C ALA A 196 2.54 11.73 -17.73
N ILE A 197 1.43 11.25 -17.17
CA ILE A 197 0.24 12.06 -16.90
C ILE A 197 0.55 13.14 -15.85
N THR A 198 1.23 12.80 -14.75
CA THR A 198 1.60 13.79 -13.73
C THR A 198 2.62 14.81 -14.24
N ASP A 199 3.53 14.42 -15.13
CA ASP A 199 4.51 15.32 -15.75
C ASP A 199 3.82 16.29 -16.73
N LEU A 200 2.87 15.78 -17.53
CA LEU A 200 2.10 16.58 -18.48
C LEU A 200 1.06 17.49 -17.82
N ALA A 201 0.67 17.24 -16.57
CA ALA A 201 -0.36 18.04 -15.88
C ALA A 201 -0.04 19.54 -15.75
N VAL A 202 1.23 19.94 -15.95
CA VAL A 202 1.66 21.35 -15.97
C VAL A 202 1.24 22.07 -17.26
N SER A 203 1.09 21.36 -18.37
CA SER A 203 0.84 21.92 -19.70
C SER A 203 -0.37 21.33 -20.43
N ASP A 204 -0.93 20.22 -19.95
CA ASP A 204 -2.07 19.52 -20.51
C ASP A 204 -3.24 19.51 -19.52
N GLU A 205 -4.32 20.19 -19.89
CA GLU A 205 -5.51 20.33 -19.05
C GLU A 205 -6.20 19.00 -18.74
N ILE A 206 -6.20 18.05 -19.67
CA ILE A 206 -6.81 16.73 -19.46
C ILE A 206 -6.02 15.96 -18.39
N CYS A 207 -4.70 15.92 -18.54
CA CYS A 207 -3.81 15.31 -17.55
C CYS A 207 -3.95 15.99 -16.17
N ARG A 208 -4.03 17.33 -16.16
CA ARG A 208 -4.26 18.12 -14.95
C ARG A 208 -5.54 17.70 -14.24
N GLN A 209 -6.66 17.59 -14.96
CA GLN A 209 -7.95 17.20 -14.38
C GLN A 209 -7.93 15.78 -13.82
N ILE A 210 -7.27 14.84 -14.50
CA ILE A 210 -7.10 13.46 -14.02
C ILE A 210 -6.34 13.45 -12.68
N CYS A 211 -5.23 14.18 -12.59
CA CYS A 211 -4.45 14.26 -11.35
C CYS A 211 -5.23 14.91 -10.20
N LEU A 212 -5.97 15.99 -10.47
CA LEU A 212 -6.81 16.63 -9.47
C LEU A 212 -7.92 15.69 -8.97
N ALA A 213 -8.56 14.95 -9.89
CA ALA A 213 -9.58 13.96 -9.55
C ALA A 213 -9.01 12.83 -8.70
N ALA A 214 -7.81 12.33 -9.03
CA ALA A 214 -7.13 11.32 -8.23
C ALA A 214 -6.91 11.79 -6.78
N GLY A 215 -6.41 13.01 -6.58
CA GLY A 215 -6.24 13.57 -5.23
C GLY A 215 -7.55 13.64 -4.44
N ARG A 216 -8.66 13.99 -5.08
CA ARG A 216 -10.00 14.02 -4.46
C ARG A 216 -10.52 12.63 -4.10
N GLU A 217 -10.31 11.62 -4.94
CA GLU A 217 -10.68 10.23 -4.63
C GLU A 217 -9.91 9.67 -3.43
N LEU A 218 -8.60 9.93 -3.38
CA LEU A 218 -7.76 9.57 -2.23
C LEU A 218 -8.26 10.28 -0.95
N ALA A 219 -8.62 11.56 -1.04
CA ALA A 219 -9.16 12.31 0.09
C ALA A 219 -10.52 11.78 0.52
N THR A 220 -11.39 11.42 -0.43
CA THR A 220 -12.69 10.80 -0.15
C THR A 220 -12.52 9.51 0.67
N SER A 221 -11.57 8.66 0.29
CA SER A 221 -11.23 7.46 1.05
C SER A 221 -10.73 7.77 2.46
N ALA A 222 -9.83 8.77 2.60
CA ALA A 222 -9.33 9.19 3.91
C ALA A 222 -10.44 9.71 4.83
N LEU A 223 -11.30 10.61 4.33
CA LEU A 223 -12.42 11.18 5.08
C LEU A 223 -13.44 10.11 5.49
N ALA A 224 -13.74 9.17 4.60
CA ALA A 224 -14.60 8.02 4.91
C ALA A 224 -14.00 7.12 6.00
N GLY A 225 -12.69 6.88 5.95
CA GLY A 225 -11.94 6.15 6.97
C GLY A 225 -12.02 6.83 8.33
N LEU A 226 -11.72 8.13 8.39
CA LEU A 226 -11.79 8.93 9.61
C LEU A 226 -13.19 8.92 10.24
N LYS A 227 -14.23 9.03 9.41
CA LYS A 227 -15.62 8.93 9.89
C LYS A 227 -15.91 7.57 10.51
N ARG A 228 -15.56 6.47 9.81
CA ARG A 228 -15.79 5.10 10.28
C ARG A 228 -14.95 4.73 11.50
N ALA A 229 -13.78 5.34 11.66
CA ALA A 229 -12.92 5.18 12.83
C ALA A 229 -13.34 6.05 14.03
N GLY A 230 -14.44 6.83 13.92
CA GLY A 230 -14.94 7.67 15.01
C GLY A 230 -14.13 8.95 15.25
N LEU A 231 -13.40 9.44 14.24
CA LEU A 231 -12.54 10.63 14.32
C LEU A 231 -13.19 11.90 13.74
N SER A 232 -14.49 11.89 13.41
CA SER A 232 -15.20 13.04 12.82
C SER A 232 -15.18 14.33 13.63
N ARG A 233 -14.85 14.28 14.93
CA ARG A 233 -14.79 15.45 15.83
C ARG A 233 -13.37 15.84 16.21
N ALA A 234 -12.35 15.14 15.71
CA ALA A 234 -10.97 15.50 15.98
C ALA A 234 -10.63 16.81 15.24
N THR A 235 -9.92 17.71 15.92
CA THR A 235 -9.51 19.01 15.37
C THR A 235 -8.17 18.92 14.64
N ALA A 236 -7.24 18.13 15.18
CA ALA A 236 -5.98 17.79 14.54
C ALA A 236 -5.92 16.29 14.29
N ILE A 237 -5.57 15.91 13.05
CA ILE A 237 -5.51 14.50 12.63
C ILE A 237 -4.18 14.27 11.90
N PRO A 238 -3.33 13.34 12.40
CA PRO A 238 -2.22 12.80 11.64
C PRO A 238 -2.71 12.08 10.38
N VAL A 239 -2.22 12.52 9.22
CA VAL A 239 -2.52 11.97 7.90
C VAL A 239 -1.22 11.47 7.27
N GLY A 240 -1.04 10.15 7.28
CA GLY A 240 0.11 9.48 6.70
C GLY A 240 0.01 9.41 5.18
N LEU A 241 1.02 9.93 4.48
CA LEU A 241 1.18 9.86 3.03
C LEU A 241 2.22 8.79 2.69
N ASN A 242 1.79 7.67 2.13
CA ASN A 242 2.67 6.57 1.76
C ASN A 242 2.52 6.23 0.26
N GLY A 243 3.62 5.80 -0.36
CA GLY A 243 3.66 5.42 -1.76
C GLY A 243 4.12 6.53 -2.71
N ARG A 244 4.65 6.11 -3.85
CA ARG A 244 5.35 7.01 -4.80
C ARG A 244 4.42 8.03 -5.46
N LEU A 245 3.11 7.80 -5.46
CA LEU A 245 2.17 8.71 -6.11
C LEU A 245 2.13 10.08 -5.45
N PHE A 246 2.32 10.15 -4.12
CA PHE A 246 2.42 11.42 -3.40
C PHE A 246 3.69 12.23 -3.72
N GLY A 247 4.61 11.68 -4.52
CA GLY A 247 5.71 12.45 -5.12
C GLY A 247 5.25 13.40 -6.24
N ALA A 248 4.06 13.18 -6.82
CA ALA A 248 3.47 14.10 -7.78
C ALA A 248 2.74 15.23 -7.04
N ALA A 249 3.33 16.43 -7.05
CA ALA A 249 2.85 17.60 -6.31
C ALA A 249 1.35 17.88 -6.57
N ILE A 250 0.90 17.84 -7.83
CA ILE A 250 -0.51 18.10 -8.16
C ILE A 250 -1.51 17.12 -7.50
N VAL A 251 -1.14 15.84 -7.39
CA VAL A 251 -2.00 14.83 -6.74
C VAL A 251 -1.97 15.04 -5.22
N ARG A 252 -0.77 15.23 -4.67
CA ARG A 252 -0.55 15.50 -3.25
C ARG A 252 -1.30 16.75 -2.79
N ASP A 253 -1.18 17.85 -3.52
CA ASP A 253 -1.77 19.14 -3.17
C ASP A 253 -3.29 19.09 -3.25
N SER A 254 -3.83 18.44 -4.30
CA SER A 254 -5.28 18.20 -4.42
C SER A 254 -5.81 17.37 -3.24
N PHE A 255 -5.11 16.30 -2.87
CA PHE A 255 -5.43 15.48 -1.70
C PHE A 255 -5.42 16.31 -0.41
N CYS A 256 -4.31 17.01 -0.13
CA CYS A 256 -4.13 17.80 1.08
C CYS A 256 -5.18 18.92 1.18
N ALA A 257 -5.48 19.61 0.09
CA ALA A 257 -6.51 20.65 0.04
C ALA A 257 -7.89 20.06 0.39
N SER A 258 -8.26 18.95 -0.25
CA SER A 258 -9.55 18.28 -0.03
C SER A 258 -9.72 17.79 1.41
N VAL A 259 -8.65 17.29 2.04
CA VAL A 259 -8.68 16.90 3.46
C VAL A 259 -8.81 18.13 4.37
N ARG A 260 -8.10 19.23 4.06
CA ARG A 260 -8.12 20.47 4.85
C ARG A 260 -9.47 21.19 4.84
N GLU A 261 -10.31 20.98 3.83
CA GLU A 261 -11.69 21.48 3.84
C GLU A 261 -12.49 20.97 5.04
N TRP A 262 -12.17 19.77 5.54
CA TRP A 262 -12.84 19.14 6.68
C TRP A 262 -12.01 19.19 7.96
N TYR A 263 -10.68 19.14 7.84
CA TYR A 263 -9.74 19.16 8.96
C TYR A 263 -8.64 20.21 8.69
N PRO A 264 -8.90 21.49 8.96
CA PRO A 264 -7.97 22.59 8.65
C PRO A 264 -6.58 22.39 9.26
N ASP A 265 -6.51 21.79 10.45
CA ASP A 265 -5.28 21.54 11.21
C ASP A 265 -4.73 20.12 11.01
N ALA A 266 -5.06 19.44 9.90
CA ALA A 266 -4.50 18.13 9.57
C ALA A 266 -2.97 18.17 9.43
N GLU A 267 -2.29 17.24 10.10
CA GLU A 267 -0.85 17.06 10.09
C GLU A 267 -0.49 16.03 9.02
N PHE A 268 0.02 16.46 7.88
CA PHE A 268 0.44 15.55 6.80
C PHE A 268 1.87 15.05 7.04
N ILE A 269 2.04 13.74 7.11
CA ILE A 269 3.32 13.08 7.43
C ILE A 269 3.76 12.25 6.25
N ASP A 270 4.90 12.62 5.67
CA ASP A 270 5.57 11.79 4.67
C ASP A 270 6.16 10.54 5.34
N SER A 271 5.70 9.37 4.91
CA SER A 271 6.28 8.11 5.40
C SER A 271 7.59 7.84 4.68
N HIS A 272 8.71 8.30 5.27
CA HIS A 272 10.06 7.87 4.86
C HIS A 272 10.50 6.58 5.54
N ALA A 273 9.77 6.13 6.56
CA ALA A 273 10.05 4.90 7.27
C ALA A 273 9.81 3.69 6.35
N SER A 274 10.72 2.73 6.41
CA SER A 274 10.53 1.43 5.75
C SER A 274 9.31 0.75 6.35
N SER A 275 8.56 -0.01 5.53
CA SER A 275 7.53 -0.94 6.01
C SER A 275 8.07 -1.88 7.10
N LEU A 276 9.35 -2.24 7.05
CA LEU A 276 10.04 -3.00 8.10
C LEU A 276 10.01 -2.31 9.47
N THR A 277 10.07 -0.97 9.53
CA THR A 277 9.91 -0.23 10.78
C THR A 277 8.54 -0.49 11.40
N GLY A 278 7.50 -0.51 10.57
CA GLY A 278 6.15 -0.84 11.02
C GLY A 278 5.98 -2.31 11.40
N VAL A 279 6.65 -3.23 10.70
CA VAL A 279 6.69 -4.67 11.07
C VAL A 279 7.30 -4.83 12.46
N GLY A 280 8.42 -4.16 12.74
CA GLY A 280 9.08 -4.21 14.04
C GLY A 280 8.25 -3.66 15.20
N LEU A 281 7.22 -2.86 14.92
CA LEU A 281 6.29 -2.35 15.93
C LEU A 281 5.17 -3.32 16.29
N LEU A 282 4.92 -4.37 15.51
CA LEU A 282 3.82 -5.32 15.74
C LEU A 282 3.80 -5.89 17.17
N PRO A 283 4.93 -6.35 17.77
CA PRO A 283 4.92 -6.89 19.13
C PRO A 283 4.63 -5.86 20.22
N SER A 284 4.78 -4.57 19.91
CA SER A 284 4.66 -3.46 20.87
C SER A 284 3.33 -2.71 20.78
N VAL A 285 2.41 -3.14 19.92
CA VAL A 285 1.08 -2.49 19.79
C VAL A 285 0.27 -2.73 21.08
N PRO A 286 -0.24 -1.67 21.74
CA PRO A 286 -1.05 -1.83 22.95
C PRO A 286 -2.32 -2.66 22.72
N ALA A 287 -2.61 -3.58 23.62
CA ALA A 287 -3.72 -4.53 23.49
C ALA A 287 -5.12 -3.88 23.47
N ASP A 288 -5.25 -2.65 24.00
CA ASP A 288 -6.48 -1.87 23.98
C ASP A 288 -6.70 -1.11 22.65
N MET A 289 -5.70 -1.07 21.76
CA MET A 289 -5.83 -0.42 20.46
C MET A 289 -6.57 -1.30 19.45
N PRO A 290 -7.39 -0.69 18.57
CA PRO A 290 -8.05 -1.42 17.49
C PRO A 290 -7.08 -2.19 16.58
N LEU A 291 -5.86 -1.70 16.41
CA LEU A 291 -4.79 -2.35 15.65
C LEU A 291 -4.40 -3.71 16.22
N ALA A 292 -4.36 -3.89 17.54
CA ALA A 292 -3.98 -5.16 18.16
C ALA A 292 -4.91 -6.31 17.75
N ARG A 293 -6.20 -6.03 17.50
CA ARG A 293 -7.17 -7.01 16.99
C ARG A 293 -6.95 -7.42 15.54
N GLN A 294 -6.00 -6.80 14.85
CA GLN A 294 -5.62 -7.11 13.46
C GLN A 294 -4.23 -7.76 13.37
N ILE A 295 -3.61 -8.05 14.51
CA ILE A 295 -2.31 -8.68 14.62
C ILE A 295 -2.55 -10.03 15.28
N ASP A 296 -2.43 -11.09 14.50
CA ASP A 296 -2.47 -12.44 15.05
C ASP A 296 -1.11 -12.76 15.66
N SER A 297 -1.11 -13.45 16.81
CA SER A 297 0.13 -13.78 17.50
C SER A 297 0.08 -15.17 18.12
N ALA A 298 1.20 -15.88 18.05
CA ALA A 298 1.37 -17.18 18.68
C ALA A 298 2.74 -17.27 19.33
N THR A 299 2.79 -17.75 20.57
CA THR A 299 4.02 -17.99 21.31
C THR A 299 4.02 -19.41 21.88
N LEU A 300 5.20 -20.02 21.95
CA LEU A 300 5.40 -21.26 22.69
C LEU A 300 5.45 -20.90 24.18
N VAL A 301 4.57 -21.48 24.98
CA VAL A 301 4.66 -21.37 26.44
C VAL A 301 5.94 -22.09 26.86
N GLN A 302 6.86 -21.36 27.49
CA GLN A 302 8.08 -21.93 28.08
C GLN A 302 7.74 -22.83 29.27
#